data_AF-A0A174TZC8-F1
#
_entry.id   AF-A0A174TZC8-F1
#
_cell.length_a   1.000
_cell.length_b   1.000
_cell.length_c   1.000
_cell.angle_alpha   90.00
_cell.angle_beta   90.00
_cell.angle_gamma   90.00
#
_symmetry.space_group_name_H-M   'P 1'
#
loop_
_entity.id
_entity.type
_entity.pdbx_description
1 polymer ?
#
loop_
_entity_poly.entity_id
_entity_poly.type
_entity_poly.pdbx_seq_one_letter_code
_entity_poly.pdbx_strand_id
1 'polypeptide(L)'
;MEDYGFEADIEIFRPLFSKTRFPKLTYLGIVNSEEQDEIVKMFLESDILPQLETMDISAGVLKDEGAQLLLDNMDKIAHLKFINMRYNYLSKGMKKKLQELPMKIDIAESEEADEDDGEMWYYPMITE
;
A
#
# COMPACT_ATOMS: atom_id res chain seq x y z
N MET A 1 9.05 17.08 -26.05
CA MET A 1 8.63 15.97 -25.20
C MET A 1 7.36 16.46 -24.55
N GLU A 2 6.22 15.89 -24.93
CA GLU A 2 4.96 16.22 -24.27
C GLU A 2 5.05 15.61 -22.88
N ASP A 3 4.98 16.44 -21.84
CA ASP A 3 4.77 15.98 -20.47
C ASP A 3 3.44 15.22 -20.44
N TYR A 4 3.51 13.92 -20.66
CA TYR A 4 2.48 12.98 -20.25
C TYR A 4 2.58 12.80 -18.73
N GLY A 5 2.46 13.91 -18.00
CA GLY A 5 2.44 13.99 -16.55
C GLY A 5 1.02 14.27 -16.12
N PHE A 6 0.22 13.22 -15.95
CA PHE A 6 -0.98 13.36 -15.15
C PHE A 6 -0.54 13.44 -13.69
N GLU A 7 -0.28 14.65 -13.20
CA GLU A 7 -0.20 14.92 -11.75
C GLU A 7 -1.63 14.82 -11.19
N ALA A 8 -2.08 13.60 -10.91
CA ALA A 8 -3.21 13.42 -10.01
C ALA A 8 -2.69 13.46 -8.58
N ASP A 9 -3.19 14.44 -7.82
CA ASP A 9 -3.14 14.41 -6.37
C ASP A 9 -3.74 13.08 -5.87
N ILE A 10 -3.02 12.37 -5.01
CA ILE A 10 -3.46 11.12 -4.37
C ILE A 10 -4.84 11.25 -3.72
N GLU A 11 -5.24 12.47 -3.33
CA GLU A 11 -6.57 12.80 -2.80
C GLU A 11 -7.72 12.45 -3.77
N ILE A 12 -7.45 12.28 -5.07
CA ILE A 12 -8.44 11.78 -6.04
C ILE A 12 -9.02 10.41 -5.64
N PHE A 13 -8.26 9.61 -4.89
CA PHE A 13 -8.70 8.30 -4.42
C PHE A 13 -9.54 8.36 -3.14
N ARG A 14 -9.48 9.43 -2.34
CA ARG A 14 -10.23 9.53 -1.06
C ARG A 14 -11.71 9.15 -1.18
N PRO A 15 -12.47 9.56 -2.21
CA PRO A 15 -13.88 9.18 -2.35
C PRO A 15 -14.13 7.68 -2.49
N LEU A 16 -13.12 6.88 -2.83
CA LEU A 16 -13.20 5.42 -2.93
C LEU A 16 -13.18 4.74 -1.55
N PHE A 17 -12.61 5.40 -0.54
CA PHE A 17 -12.48 4.92 0.83
C PHE A 17 -13.75 5.15 1.66
N SER A 18 -14.92 4.87 1.09
CA SER A 18 -16.21 5.14 1.74
C SER A 18 -17.11 3.91 1.79
N LYS A 19 -17.46 3.49 3.01
CA LYS A 19 -18.47 2.43 3.24
C LYS A 19 -19.85 2.81 2.71
N THR A 20 -20.19 4.11 2.71
CA THR A 20 -21.50 4.59 2.21
C THR A 20 -21.59 4.41 0.70
N ARG A 21 -20.49 4.64 -0.01
CA ARG A 21 -20.40 4.40 -1.46
C ARG A 21 -20.39 2.91 -1.77
N PHE A 22 -19.70 2.11 -0.96
CA PHE A 22 -19.49 0.69 -1.20
C PHE A 22 -19.81 -0.20 0.02
N PRO A 23 -21.10 -0.33 0.40
CA PRO A 23 -21.50 -0.94 1.68
C PRO A 23 -21.29 -2.46 1.79
N LYS A 24 -20.89 -3.12 0.70
CA LYS A 24 -20.66 -4.57 0.64
C LYS A 24 -19.25 -4.92 0.16
N LEU A 25 -18.38 -3.93 -0.03
CA LEU A 25 -17.04 -4.16 -0.53
C LEU A 25 -16.19 -4.80 0.56
N THR A 26 -15.61 -5.95 0.25
CA THR A 26 -14.73 -6.70 1.15
C THR A 26 -13.29 -6.75 0.64
N TYR A 27 -13.04 -6.33 -0.59
CA TYR A 27 -11.71 -6.21 -1.18
C TYR A 27 -11.60 -4.81 -1.76
N LEU A 28 -10.57 -4.07 -1.36
CA LEU A 28 -10.22 -2.80 -1.97
C LEU A 28 -8.72 -2.79 -2.27
N GLY A 29 -8.40 -2.49 -3.53
CA GLY A 29 -7.03 -2.32 -3.99
C GLY A 29 -6.80 -0.94 -4.58
N ILE A 30 -5.83 -0.23 -4.02
CA ILE A 30 -5.25 0.98 -4.62
C ILE A 30 -3.77 0.67 -4.74
N VAL A 31 -3.38 0.32 -5.96
CA VAL A 31 -2.10 -0.33 -6.30
C VAL A 31 -1.37 0.51 -7.32
N ASN A 32 -0.09 0.19 -7.56
CA ASN A 32 0.71 0.82 -8.61
C ASN A 32 0.84 2.35 -8.46
N SER A 33 1.20 2.79 -7.26
CA SER A 33 1.37 4.20 -6.93
C SER A 33 2.77 4.50 -6.38
N GLU A 34 3.30 5.67 -6.72
CA GLU A 34 4.51 6.25 -6.11
C GLU A 34 4.27 6.67 -4.66
N GLU A 35 3.03 6.99 -4.30
CA GLU A 35 2.60 7.44 -2.97
C GLU A 35 1.94 6.32 -2.16
N GLN A 36 2.47 5.10 -2.26
CA GLN A 36 1.85 3.92 -1.65
C GLN A 36 1.78 4.00 -0.11
N ASP A 37 2.75 4.66 0.52
CA ASP A 37 2.74 4.91 1.98
C ASP A 37 1.57 5.83 2.40
N GLU A 38 1.19 6.82 1.57
CA GLU A 38 0.04 7.69 1.84
C GLU A 38 -1.28 6.94 1.65
N ILE A 39 -1.35 6.04 0.67
CA ILE A 39 -2.49 5.14 0.49
C ILE A 39 -2.74 4.29 1.75
N VAL A 40 -1.67 3.81 2.41
CA VAL A 40 -1.80 3.10 3.70
C VAL A 40 -2.49 3.98 4.75
N LYS A 41 -2.11 5.26 4.86
CA LYS A 41 -2.78 6.21 5.78
C LYS A 41 -4.25 6.37 5.42
N MET A 42 -4.58 6.51 4.13
CA MET A 42 -5.97 6.62 3.69
C MET A 42 -6.80 5.40 4.12
N PHE A 43 -6.26 4.18 4.00
CA PHE A 43 -6.93 2.99 4.53
C PHE A 43 -7.17 3.10 6.05
N LEU A 44 -6.13 3.43 6.83
CA LEU A 44 -6.18 3.50 8.30
C LEU A 44 -7.09 4.61 8.86
N GLU A 45 -7.36 5.64 8.05
CA GLU A 45 -8.28 6.74 8.34
C GLU A 45 -9.71 6.49 7.82
N SER A 46 -9.88 5.50 6.93
CA SER A 46 -11.15 5.28 6.23
C SER A 46 -12.22 4.60 7.08
N ASP A 47 -13.47 4.90 6.76
CA ASP A 47 -14.62 4.19 7.33
C ASP A 47 -14.92 2.86 6.63
N ILE A 48 -14.27 2.58 5.48
CA ILE A 48 -14.42 1.33 4.74
C ILE A 48 -13.55 0.20 5.30
N LEU A 49 -12.42 0.51 5.92
CA LEU A 49 -11.49 -0.49 6.45
C LEU A 49 -12.15 -1.56 7.35
N PRO A 50 -13.06 -1.21 8.29
CA PRO A 50 -13.67 -2.21 9.19
C PRO A 50 -14.50 -3.31 8.50
N GLN A 51 -14.95 -3.10 7.25
CA GLN A 51 -15.71 -4.11 6.48
C GLN A 51 -14.85 -4.87 5.47
N LEU A 52 -13.62 -4.43 5.23
CA LEU A 52 -12.72 -5.13 4.32
C LEU A 52 -12.27 -6.46 4.94
N GLU A 53 -12.13 -7.45 4.07
CA GLU A 53 -11.43 -8.71 4.34
C GLU A 53 -10.06 -8.71 3.68
N THR A 54 -9.87 -7.93 2.61
CA THR A 54 -8.61 -7.78 1.88
C THR A 54 -8.29 -6.32 1.63
N MET A 55 -7.07 -5.94 2.03
CA MET A 55 -6.43 -4.68 1.65
C MET A 55 -5.35 -5.00 0.62
N ASP A 56 -5.42 -4.37 -0.55
CA ASP A 56 -4.41 -4.52 -1.60
C ASP A 56 -3.68 -3.21 -1.85
N ILE A 57 -2.41 -3.20 -1.47
CA ILE A 57 -1.45 -2.09 -1.58
C ILE A 57 -0.19 -2.56 -2.33
N SER A 58 -0.36 -3.53 -3.22
CA SER A 58 0.71 -4.11 -4.05
C SER A 58 1.13 -3.18 -5.21
N ALA A 59 2.19 -3.58 -5.91
CA ALA A 59 2.67 -2.95 -7.14
C ALA A 59 3.14 -1.49 -6.99
N GLY A 60 3.20 -0.93 -5.78
CA GLY A 60 3.57 0.46 -5.54
C GLY A 60 4.89 0.61 -4.77
N VAL A 61 5.28 1.86 -4.56
CA VAL A 61 6.45 2.25 -3.77
C VAL A 61 6.11 2.19 -2.28
N LEU A 62 5.84 0.98 -1.78
CA LEU A 62 5.59 0.74 -0.35
C LEU A 62 6.91 0.56 0.39
N LYS A 63 7.22 1.45 1.33
CA LYS A 63 8.46 1.43 2.11
C LYS A 63 8.21 1.04 3.56
N ASP A 64 9.30 1.00 4.33
CA ASP A 64 9.25 0.68 5.75
C ASP A 64 8.34 1.64 6.52
N GLU A 65 8.26 2.91 6.13
CA GLU A 65 7.39 3.91 6.75
C GLU A 65 5.91 3.53 6.62
N GLY A 66 5.46 3.17 5.41
CA GLY A 66 4.10 2.69 5.17
C GLY A 66 3.77 1.41 5.93
N ALA A 67 4.69 0.43 5.92
CA ALA A 67 4.51 -0.82 6.67
C ALA A 67 4.51 -0.61 8.19
N GLN A 68 5.29 0.34 8.71
CA GLN A 68 5.31 0.65 10.14
C GLN A 68 3.96 1.20 10.60
N LEU A 69 3.25 1.99 9.77
CA LEU A 69 1.90 2.45 10.08
C LEU A 69 0.91 1.30 10.31
N LEU A 70 1.03 0.21 9.54
CA LEU A 70 0.22 -0.99 9.74
C LEU A 70 0.51 -1.63 11.10
N LEU A 71 1.79 -1.77 11.45
CA LEU A 71 2.23 -2.32 12.74
C LEU A 71 1.81 -1.43 13.93
N ASP A 72 1.76 -0.12 13.74
CA ASP A 72 1.36 0.83 14.78
C ASP A 72 -0.17 0.89 14.97
N ASN A 73 -0.96 0.42 13.98
CA ASN A 73 -2.42 0.42 13.98
C ASN A 73 -2.99 -1.01 13.90
N MET A 74 -2.33 -1.97 14.55
CA MET A 74 -2.72 -3.39 14.51
C MET A 74 -4.17 -3.65 14.91
N ASP A 75 -4.69 -2.89 15.87
CA ASP A 75 -6.08 -2.98 16.32
C ASP A 75 -7.10 -2.71 15.19
N LYS A 76 -6.74 -1.87 14.21
CA LYS A 76 -7.59 -1.53 13.07
C LYS A 76 -7.53 -2.54 11.93
N ILE A 77 -6.50 -3.39 11.87
CA ILE A 77 -6.27 -4.29 10.73
C ILE A 77 -6.33 -5.77 11.12
N ALA A 78 -6.38 -6.09 12.41
CA ALA A 78 -6.38 -7.47 12.90
C ALA A 78 -7.56 -8.32 12.40
N HIS A 79 -8.65 -7.70 11.93
CA HIS A 79 -9.79 -8.40 11.33
C HIS A 79 -9.59 -8.78 9.85
N LEU A 80 -8.62 -8.18 9.17
CA LEU A 80 -8.34 -8.49 7.77
C LEU A 80 -7.91 -9.95 7.64
N LYS A 81 -8.37 -10.60 6.57
CA LYS A 81 -7.95 -11.96 6.23
C LYS A 81 -6.66 -11.95 5.42
N PHE A 82 -6.45 -10.91 4.62
CA PHE A 82 -5.31 -10.80 3.72
C PHE A 82 -4.85 -9.34 3.53
N ILE A 83 -3.54 -9.13 3.54
CA ILE A 83 -2.91 -7.88 3.10
C ILE A 83 -1.95 -8.19 1.96
N ASN A 84 -2.23 -7.68 0.77
CA ASN A 84 -1.35 -7.83 -0.38
C ASN A 84 -0.39 -6.63 -0.45
N MET A 85 0.91 -6.90 -0.30
CA MET A 85 2.02 -5.97 -0.41
C MET A 85 3.06 -6.49 -1.41
N ARG A 86 2.67 -7.35 -2.35
CA ARG A 86 3.57 -7.87 -3.38
C ARG A 86 4.13 -6.71 -4.22
N TYR A 87 5.40 -6.78 -4.62
CA TYR A 87 6.09 -5.66 -5.28
C TYR A 87 6.14 -4.44 -4.37
N ASN A 88 7.23 -4.35 -3.60
CA ASN A 88 7.43 -3.35 -2.55
C ASN A 88 8.93 -3.02 -2.39
N TYR A 89 9.23 -2.03 -1.55
CA TYR A 89 10.58 -1.60 -1.21
C TYR A 89 10.89 -1.82 0.28
N LEU A 90 10.33 -2.89 0.87
CA LEU A 90 10.48 -3.19 2.30
C LEU A 90 11.85 -3.78 2.62
N SER A 91 12.47 -3.25 3.67
CA SER A 91 13.72 -3.78 4.19
C SER A 91 13.55 -5.20 4.73
N LYS A 92 14.65 -5.97 4.75
CA LYS A 92 14.68 -7.31 5.37
C LYS A 92 14.20 -7.27 6.83
N GLY A 93 14.53 -6.21 7.55
CA GLY A 93 14.11 -6.01 8.94
C GLY A 93 12.60 -5.83 9.07
N MET A 94 12.02 -4.97 8.23
CA MET A 94 10.57 -4.74 8.23
C MET A 94 9.78 -5.99 7.82
N LYS A 95 10.22 -6.69 6.77
CA LYS A 95 9.60 -7.96 6.35
C LYS A 95 9.53 -8.98 7.49
N LYS A 96 10.59 -9.09 8.28
CA LYS A 96 10.62 -9.99 9.43
C LYS A 96 9.57 -9.62 10.47
N LYS A 97 9.38 -8.33 10.75
CA LYS A 97 8.31 -7.85 11.64
C LYS A 97 6.92 -8.17 11.06
N LEU A 98 6.71 -7.91 9.76
CA LEU A 98 5.43 -8.17 9.09
C LEU A 98 5.08 -9.67 9.08
N GLN A 99 6.06 -10.56 9.01
CA GLN A 99 5.82 -12.01 9.08
C GLN A 99 5.25 -12.48 10.42
N GLU A 100 5.31 -11.65 11.48
CA GLU A 100 4.70 -11.94 12.79
C GLU A 100 3.21 -11.57 12.84
N LEU A 101 2.68 -10.97 11.78
CA LEU A 101 1.28 -10.61 11.68
C LEU A 101 0.35 -11.85 11.72
N PRO A 102 -0.83 -11.75 12.36
CA PRO A 102 -1.72 -12.89 12.56
C PRO A 102 -2.53 -13.27 11.32
N MET A 103 -2.64 -12.37 10.34
CA MET A 103 -3.35 -12.60 9.08
C MET A 103 -2.40 -13.02 7.96
N LYS A 104 -2.96 -13.50 6.85
CA LYS A 104 -2.15 -13.80 5.66
C LYS A 104 -1.59 -12.49 5.10
N ILE A 105 -0.33 -12.49 4.70
CA ILE A 105 0.30 -11.41 3.94
C ILE A 105 1.00 -11.95 2.70
N ASP A 106 1.10 -11.13 1.66
CA ASP A 106 2.02 -11.34 0.55
C ASP A 106 2.99 -10.18 0.49
N ILE A 107 4.27 -10.45 0.69
CA ILE A 107 5.39 -9.49 0.69
C ILE A 107 6.49 -9.95 -0.28
N ALA A 108 6.13 -10.80 -1.25
CA ALA A 108 7.03 -11.27 -2.28
C ALA A 108 7.39 -10.14 -3.27
N GLU A 109 8.44 -10.36 -4.07
CA GLU A 109 8.95 -9.39 -5.05
C GLU A 109 9.29 -8.06 -4.37
N SER A 110 10.47 -7.97 -3.77
CA SER A 110 10.91 -6.66 -3.28
C SER A 110 12.05 -6.17 -4.10
N GLU A 111 11.92 -4.91 -4.44
CA GLU A 111 12.88 -4.16 -5.22
C GLU A 111 13.79 -3.38 -4.27
N GLU A 112 14.97 -3.08 -4.78
CA GLU A 112 15.88 -2.10 -4.20
C GLU A 112 15.73 -0.82 -5.02
N ALA A 113 15.88 0.34 -4.39
CA ALA A 113 15.86 1.59 -5.16
C ALA A 113 17.07 1.66 -6.09
N ASP A 114 16.84 2.21 -7.28
CA ASP A 114 17.91 2.47 -8.23
C ASP A 114 18.68 3.71 -7.77
N GLU A 115 20.00 3.60 -7.63
CA GLU A 115 20.87 4.74 -7.31
C GLU A 115 21.46 5.31 -8.60
N ASP A 116 21.14 6.56 -8.92
CA ASP A 116 21.76 7.31 -10.03
C ASP A 116 22.18 8.70 -9.55
N ASP A 117 23.45 9.05 -9.78
CA ASP A 117 24.10 10.29 -9.30
C ASP A 117 23.89 10.60 -7.79
N GLY A 118 23.74 9.57 -6.95
CA GLY A 118 23.48 9.70 -5.52
C GLY A 118 22.02 10.01 -5.15
N GLU A 119 21.13 10.04 -6.14
CA GLU A 119 19.68 10.09 -5.94
C GLU A 119 19.08 8.69 -6.03
N MET A 120 18.12 8.41 -5.15
CA MET A 120 17.44 7.11 -5.08
C MET A 120 16.11 7.20 -5.83
N TRP A 121 15.95 6.35 -6.83
CA TRP A 121 14.75 6.25 -7.65
C TRP A 121 13.95 5.02 -7.28
N TYR A 122 12.63 5.22 -7.17
CA TYR A 122 11.67 4.18 -6.83
C TYR A 122 10.60 4.17 -7.90
N TYR A 123 10.22 2.98 -8.34
CA TYR A 123 9.28 2.82 -9.44
C TYR A 123 8.12 1.92 -8.99
N PRO A 124 6.87 2.32 -9.22
CA PRO A 124 5.77 1.38 -9.21
C PRO A 124 5.98 0.29 -10.27
N MET A 125 5.27 -0.83 -10.16
CA MET A 125 5.40 -1.93 -11.11
C MET A 125 5.02 -1.46 -12.52
N ILE A 126 6.02 -1.38 -13.40
CA ILE A 126 5.79 -1.11 -14.81
C ILE A 126 5.37 -2.41 -15.48
N THR A 127 4.15 -2.46 -16.03
CA THR A 127 3.74 -3.53 -16.95
C THR A 127 4.00 -3.07 -18.38
N GLU A 128 4.82 -3.82 -19.12
CA GLU A 128 5.00 -3.65 -20.58
C GLU A 128 3.72 -3.90 -21.39
#